data_AF-A0A4U5US10-F1
#
_entry.id   AF-A0A4U5US10-F1
#
_cell.length_a   1.000
_cell.length_b   1.000
_cell.length_c   1.000
_cell.angle_alpha   90.00
_cell.angle_beta   90.00
_cell.angle_gamma   90.00
#
_symmetry.space_group_name_H-M   'P 1'
#
loop_
_entity.id
_entity.type
_entity.pdbx_description
1 polymer ?
#
loop_
_entity_poly.entity_id
_entity_poly.type
_entity_poly.pdbx_seq_one_letter_code
_entity_poly.pdbx_strand_id
1 'polypeptide(L)'
;MQDSKSLDEISQACGGGLGARGGGRGGQSEGRRATISSALELEGTVSHEGDLTNFITKNLEQKIKMSSKPSLDCSDSDCSGPIYRSRGLSRRPADIPPIDPAVLLDLQRHTQEVAHSVEMMMRSLNGTIQNMTALSVGYIQTYRDSVDSLGESVDMSIKGMYTLMARCEELDRSMQPIHTLAAQIRDIKRTLDALEAICK
;
A
#
# COMPACT_ATOMS: atom_id res chain seq x y z
N MET A 1 7.48 35.90 -13.17
CA MET A 1 7.63 34.43 -13.07
C MET A 1 7.42 34.03 -11.62
N GLN A 2 6.14 33.83 -11.28
CA GLN A 2 5.63 32.98 -10.20
C GLN A 2 5.97 31.51 -10.59
N ASP A 3 6.15 30.47 -9.77
CA ASP A 3 5.72 30.09 -8.43
C ASP A 3 6.74 29.08 -7.86
N SER A 4 7.08 29.13 -6.57
CA SER A 4 7.89 28.08 -5.90
C SER A 4 7.54 27.91 -4.42
N LYS A 5 6.24 27.94 -4.08
CA LYS A 5 5.76 27.84 -2.69
C LYS A 5 4.76 26.70 -2.41
N SER A 6 4.70 25.65 -3.23
CA SER A 6 3.57 24.71 -3.19
C SER A 6 3.89 23.25 -2.79
N LEU A 7 4.90 22.94 -1.96
CA LEU A 7 5.15 21.54 -1.59
C LEU A 7 5.27 21.20 -0.09
N ASP A 8 5.27 22.19 0.82
CA ASP A 8 5.37 21.91 2.26
C ASP A 8 4.01 21.76 2.99
N GLU A 9 2.90 22.17 2.37
CA GLU A 9 1.59 22.27 3.06
C GLU A 9 0.80 20.95 3.10
N ILE A 10 1.23 19.91 2.36
CA ILE A 10 0.48 18.63 2.27
C ILE A 10 0.93 17.63 3.36
N SER A 11 2.07 17.85 4.01
CA SER A 11 2.58 16.93 5.04
C SER A 11 2.00 17.19 6.45
N GLN A 12 1.21 18.25 6.65
CA GLN A 12 0.74 18.69 7.97
C GLN A 12 -0.71 18.33 8.29
N ALA A 13 -1.26 17.29 7.65
CA ALA A 13 -2.64 16.82 7.89
C ALA A 13 -2.75 15.45 8.58
N CYS A 14 -1.65 14.78 8.92
CA CYS A 14 -1.67 13.43 9.52
C CYS A 14 -0.83 13.30 10.81
N GLY A 15 -0.90 14.29 11.70
CA GLY A 15 -0.15 14.30 12.97
C GLY A 15 -0.96 14.71 14.18
N GLY A 16 -2.20 14.22 14.32
CA GLY A 16 -2.99 14.39 15.54
C GLY A 16 -2.79 13.20 16.48
N GLY A 17 -2.29 13.42 17.70
CA GLY A 17 -2.35 12.40 18.75
C GLY A 17 -1.38 12.51 19.92
N LEU A 18 -1.63 13.46 20.83
CA LEU A 18 -1.50 13.30 22.29
C LEU A 18 -0.09 13.02 22.88
N GLY A 19 0.68 14.11 23.03
CA GLY A 19 1.79 14.19 23.98
C GLY A 19 1.32 14.49 25.40
N ALA A 20 1.57 13.55 26.30
CA ALA A 20 1.54 13.56 27.75
C ALA A 20 1.37 14.93 28.47
N ARG A 21 0.29 15.06 29.25
CA ARG A 21 0.23 15.96 30.41
C ARG A 21 0.39 15.14 31.68
N GLY A 22 1.38 15.57 32.47
CA GLY A 22 1.89 14.91 33.66
C GLY A 22 0.89 14.75 34.79
N GLY A 23 1.29 13.85 35.69
CA GLY A 23 0.51 13.28 36.78
C GLY A 23 -0.05 14.31 37.77
N GLY A 24 -1.27 13.98 38.20
CA GLY A 24 -1.96 14.60 39.32
C GLY A 24 -2.38 13.51 40.31
N ARG A 25 -1.93 13.71 41.55
CA ARG A 25 -2.20 13.01 42.81
C ARG A 25 -3.64 12.51 42.98
N GLY A 26 -3.80 11.48 43.79
CA GLY A 26 -5.03 11.33 44.58
C GLY A 26 -5.27 9.92 45.06
N GLY A 27 -4.73 9.58 46.24
CA GLY A 27 -5.30 8.49 47.01
C GLY A 27 -6.72 8.86 47.41
N GLN A 28 -7.64 7.91 47.26
CA GLN A 28 -8.91 7.91 47.97
C GLN A 28 -9.44 6.48 48.02
N SER A 29 -9.45 5.96 49.24
CA SER A 29 -10.31 4.87 49.67
C SER A 29 -11.76 5.38 49.65
N GLU A 30 -12.64 4.82 48.81
CA GLU A 30 -14.08 4.78 49.14
C GLU A 30 -14.88 3.90 48.18
N GLY A 31 -15.76 3.05 48.76
CA GLY A 31 -16.90 2.47 48.05
C GLY A 31 -16.65 1.17 47.26
N ARG A 32 -16.30 0.06 47.93
CA ARG A 32 -16.28 -1.28 47.30
C ARG A 32 -17.70 -1.74 46.91
N ARG A 33 -18.14 -1.42 45.69
CA ARG A 33 -18.99 -2.37 44.95
C ARG A 33 -18.10 -3.55 44.56
N ALA A 34 -18.46 -4.76 44.97
CA ALA A 34 -17.75 -5.97 44.54
C ALA A 34 -17.91 -6.12 43.02
N THR A 35 -16.91 -5.67 42.26
CA THR A 35 -16.80 -5.91 40.83
C THR A 35 -16.15 -7.26 40.60
N ILE A 36 -16.45 -7.93 39.48
CA ILE A 36 -15.89 -9.26 39.15
C ILE A 36 -14.35 -9.23 39.23
N SER A 37 -13.71 -8.12 38.82
CA SER A 37 -12.26 -7.93 38.95
C SER A 37 -11.77 -7.99 40.41
N SER A 38 -12.51 -7.41 41.36
CA SER A 38 -12.15 -7.46 42.79
C SER A 38 -12.30 -8.85 43.41
N ALA A 39 -13.20 -9.69 42.89
CA ALA A 39 -13.32 -11.09 43.30
C ALA A 39 -12.16 -11.94 42.71
N LEU A 40 -11.81 -11.68 41.46
CA LEU A 40 -10.69 -12.35 40.79
C LEU A 40 -9.34 -12.00 41.44
N GLU A 41 -9.09 -10.74 41.80
CA GLU A 41 -7.88 -10.32 42.54
C GLU A 41 -7.73 -11.01 43.91
N LEU A 42 -8.84 -11.46 44.52
CA LEU A 42 -8.80 -12.21 45.77
C LEU A 42 -8.24 -13.62 45.54
N GLU A 43 -8.65 -14.27 44.44
CA GLU A 43 -8.35 -15.66 44.11
C GLU A 43 -7.10 -15.84 43.22
N GLY A 44 -6.61 -14.76 42.60
CA GLY A 44 -5.51 -14.79 41.64
C GLY A 44 -4.89 -13.42 41.36
N THR A 45 -4.00 -13.38 40.38
CA THR A 45 -3.41 -12.16 39.85
C THR A 45 -4.12 -11.80 38.55
N VAL A 46 -4.63 -10.57 38.45
CA VAL A 46 -5.28 -10.03 37.25
C VAL A 46 -4.34 -9.01 36.61
N SER A 47 -4.16 -9.09 35.30
CA SER A 47 -3.39 -8.12 34.50
C SER A 47 -4.21 -7.71 33.29
N HIS A 48 -4.17 -6.43 32.94
CA HIS A 48 -4.90 -5.87 31.80
C HIS A 48 -3.91 -5.37 30.76
N GLU A 49 -4.05 -5.88 29.53
CA GLU A 49 -3.28 -5.43 28.37
C GLU A 49 -4.27 -5.05 27.26
N GLY A 50 -4.47 -3.75 27.04
CA GLY A 50 -5.51 -3.24 26.15
C GLY A 50 -6.91 -3.71 26.59
N ASP A 51 -7.66 -4.31 25.66
CA ASP A 51 -8.98 -4.87 25.93
C ASP A 51 -8.94 -6.32 26.48
N LEU A 52 -7.75 -6.92 26.61
CA LEU A 52 -7.57 -8.29 27.10
C LEU A 52 -7.34 -8.32 28.62
N THR A 53 -8.06 -9.21 29.31
CA THR A 53 -7.89 -9.46 30.75
C THR A 53 -7.23 -10.81 30.98
N ASN A 54 -6.00 -10.79 31.48
CA ASN A 54 -5.24 -11.97 31.85
C ASN A 54 -5.50 -12.29 33.33
N PHE A 55 -5.89 -13.52 33.64
CA PHE A 55 -6.13 -13.97 35.01
C PHE A 55 -5.34 -15.24 35.32
N ILE A 56 -4.53 -15.20 36.38
CA ILE A 56 -3.77 -16.36 36.88
C ILE A 56 -4.23 -16.65 38.31
N THR A 57 -4.95 -17.76 38.50
CA THR A 57 -5.38 -18.19 39.84
C THR A 57 -4.20 -18.63 40.71
N LYS A 58 -4.28 -18.38 42.02
CA LYS A 58 -3.29 -18.89 43.00
C LYS A 58 -3.38 -20.41 43.07
N ASN A 59 -2.24 -21.08 43.23
CA ASN A 59 -2.15 -22.54 43.29
C ASN A 59 -2.74 -23.26 42.06
N LEU A 60 -2.48 -22.73 40.85
CA LEU A 60 -2.93 -23.30 39.58
C LEU A 60 -2.59 -24.79 39.45
N GLU A 61 -1.39 -25.21 39.87
CA GLU A 61 -0.96 -26.60 39.86
C GLU A 61 -1.89 -27.51 40.70
N GLN A 62 -2.24 -27.07 41.91
CA GLN A 62 -3.15 -27.82 42.78
C GLN A 62 -4.57 -27.90 42.19
N LYS A 63 -5.07 -26.82 41.58
CA LYS A 63 -6.37 -26.80 40.89
C LYS A 63 -6.40 -27.75 39.69
N ILE A 64 -5.33 -27.81 38.89
CA ILE A 64 -5.19 -28.78 37.78
C ILE A 64 -5.11 -30.22 38.32
N LYS A 65 -4.42 -30.43 39.44
CA LYS A 65 -4.34 -31.75 40.10
C LYS A 65 -5.68 -32.21 40.68
N MET A 66 -6.54 -31.27 41.08
CA MET A 66 -7.90 -31.55 41.53
C MET A 66 -8.88 -31.76 40.36
N SER A 67 -8.69 -31.09 39.22
CA SER A 67 -9.53 -31.29 38.02
C SER A 67 -9.26 -32.61 37.29
N SER A 68 -8.10 -33.22 37.54
CA SER A 68 -7.69 -34.51 36.97
C SER A 68 -8.06 -35.72 37.84
N LYS A 69 -8.78 -35.52 38.96
CA LYS A 69 -9.36 -36.66 39.69
C LYS A 69 -10.63 -37.10 38.96
N PRO A 70 -10.72 -38.35 38.44
CA PRO A 70 -12.02 -38.91 38.12
C PRO A 70 -12.82 -38.88 39.42
N SER A 71 -14.08 -38.47 39.36
CA SER A 71 -15.01 -38.53 40.50
C SER A 71 -15.12 -39.99 40.95
N LEU A 72 -14.26 -40.41 41.87
CA LEU A 72 -14.35 -41.66 42.59
C LEU A 72 -15.33 -41.45 43.73
N ASP A 73 -16.61 -41.31 43.38
CA ASP A 73 -17.72 -41.68 44.24
C ASP A 73 -18.36 -42.93 43.63
N CYS A 74 -17.64 -44.04 43.70
CA CYS A 74 -18.25 -45.36 43.72
C CYS A 74 -17.97 -45.92 45.11
N SER A 75 -18.88 -45.64 46.05
CA SER A 75 -18.97 -46.41 47.28
C SER A 75 -19.33 -47.86 46.94
N ASP A 76 -18.49 -48.75 47.47
CA ASP A 76 -18.73 -50.17 47.74
C ASP A 76 -19.27 -51.06 46.61
N SER A 77 -18.36 -51.81 45.98
CA SER A 77 -18.50 -53.27 45.95
C SER A 77 -17.18 -53.94 45.57
N ASP A 78 -16.73 -54.83 46.45
CA ASP A 78 -15.52 -55.65 46.36
C ASP A 78 -15.42 -56.45 45.06
N CYS A 79 -14.23 -56.49 44.45
CA CYS A 79 -13.67 -57.68 43.80
C CYS A 79 -12.17 -57.49 43.54
N SER A 80 -11.36 -58.27 44.27
CA SER A 80 -9.91 -58.37 44.09
C SER A 80 -9.53 -59.11 42.80
N GLY A 81 -8.48 -58.65 42.11
CA GLY A 81 -7.79 -59.41 41.05
C GLY A 81 -6.56 -58.67 40.49
N PRO A 82 -5.40 -59.32 40.29
CA PRO A 82 -4.15 -58.63 40.00
C PRO A 82 -3.93 -58.31 38.51
N ILE A 83 -3.08 -57.31 38.33
CA ILE A 83 -2.67 -56.58 37.13
C ILE A 83 -2.15 -57.49 36.00
N TYR A 84 -2.74 -57.39 34.79
CA TYR A 84 -2.00 -57.41 33.51
C TYR A 84 -2.82 -56.70 32.40
N ARG A 85 -2.26 -55.59 31.91
CA ARG A 85 -2.39 -54.98 30.56
C ARG A 85 -3.59 -55.42 29.69
N SER A 86 -4.50 -54.50 29.37
CA SER A 86 -4.67 -54.03 27.99
C SER A 86 -5.66 -52.86 27.88
N ARG A 87 -5.20 -51.86 27.14
CA ARG A 87 -5.93 -50.86 26.36
C ARG A 87 -7.39 -51.25 26.06
N GLY A 88 -8.32 -50.56 26.73
CA GLY A 88 -9.74 -50.62 26.44
C GLY A 88 -10.40 -49.33 26.89
N LEU A 89 -10.21 -48.26 26.11
CA LEU A 89 -11.18 -47.15 26.10
C LEU A 89 -12.49 -47.76 25.58
N SER A 90 -13.24 -48.41 26.46
CA SER A 90 -14.67 -48.57 26.27
C SER A 90 -15.27 -47.17 26.45
N ARG A 91 -15.08 -46.33 25.43
CA ARG A 91 -16.00 -45.24 25.17
C ARG A 91 -17.34 -45.95 25.06
N ARG A 92 -18.18 -45.81 26.08
CA ARG A 92 -19.64 -45.95 25.93
C ARG A 92 -19.97 -45.34 24.57
N PRO A 93 -20.64 -46.06 23.64
CA PRO A 93 -21.07 -45.47 22.39
C PRO A 93 -21.81 -44.21 22.79
N ALA A 94 -21.26 -43.05 22.43
CA ALA A 94 -22.00 -41.82 22.61
C ALA A 94 -23.33 -42.04 21.87
N ASP A 95 -24.46 -41.72 22.50
CA ASP A 95 -25.80 -41.71 21.91
C ASP A 95 -25.86 -40.66 20.78
N ILE A 96 -25.03 -40.85 19.75
CA ILE A 96 -24.95 -40.03 18.56
C ILE A 96 -25.84 -40.73 17.54
N PRO A 97 -26.98 -40.14 17.16
CA PRO A 97 -27.81 -40.70 16.10
C PRO A 97 -26.98 -40.91 14.83
N PRO A 98 -27.26 -41.96 14.04
CA PRO A 98 -26.47 -42.28 12.84
C PRO A 98 -26.44 -41.06 11.90
N ILE A 99 -25.23 -40.70 11.45
CA ILE A 99 -25.01 -39.60 10.52
C ILE A 99 -25.69 -39.96 9.20
N ASP A 100 -26.57 -39.08 8.71
CA ASP A 100 -27.20 -39.25 7.42
C ASP A 100 -26.15 -39.15 6.29
N PRO A 101 -25.92 -40.22 5.51
CA PRO A 101 -24.95 -40.20 4.42
C PRO A 101 -25.31 -39.21 3.30
N ALA A 102 -26.58 -38.82 3.15
CA ALA A 102 -27.00 -37.83 2.13
C ALA A 102 -26.38 -36.45 2.40
N VAL A 103 -26.31 -36.03 3.67
CA VAL A 103 -25.73 -34.75 4.09
C VAL A 103 -24.22 -34.70 3.81
N LEU A 104 -23.51 -35.83 3.96
CA LEU A 104 -22.08 -35.91 3.64
C LEU A 104 -21.83 -35.76 2.13
N LEU A 105 -22.68 -36.38 1.30
CA LEU A 105 -22.60 -36.25 -0.16
C LEU A 105 -22.93 -34.83 -0.63
N ASP A 106 -23.93 -34.19 0.00
CA ASP A 106 -24.24 -32.80 -0.28
C ASP A 106 -23.09 -31.87 0.13
N LEU A 107 -22.51 -32.06 1.33
CA LEU A 107 -21.35 -31.29 1.78
C LEU A 107 -20.16 -31.45 0.82
N GLN A 108 -19.89 -32.68 0.36
CA GLN A 108 -18.86 -32.94 -0.63
C GLN A 108 -19.13 -32.19 -1.95
N ARG A 109 -20.38 -32.22 -2.44
CA ARG A 109 -20.78 -31.50 -3.65
C ARG A 109 -20.58 -30.00 -3.51
N HIS A 110 -21.08 -29.40 -2.43
CA HIS A 110 -20.94 -27.96 -2.17
C HIS A 110 -19.46 -27.57 -2.03
N THR A 111 -18.66 -28.39 -1.36
CA THR A 111 -17.21 -28.15 -1.24
C THR A 111 -16.52 -28.20 -2.61
N GLN A 112 -16.88 -29.14 -3.48
CA GLN A 112 -16.35 -29.23 -4.85
C GLN A 112 -16.77 -28.02 -5.71
N GLU A 113 -18.02 -27.59 -5.62
CA GLU A 113 -18.52 -26.41 -6.33
C GLU A 113 -17.79 -25.13 -5.90
N VAL A 114 -17.59 -24.94 -4.59
CA VAL A 114 -16.83 -23.81 -4.04
C VAL A 114 -15.38 -23.86 -4.52
N ALA A 115 -14.73 -25.03 -4.45
CA ALA A 115 -13.35 -25.19 -4.93
C ALA A 115 -13.22 -24.83 -6.42
N HIS A 116 -14.15 -25.31 -7.25
CA HIS A 116 -14.18 -24.98 -8.68
C HIS A 116 -14.40 -23.48 -8.93
N SER A 117 -15.32 -22.86 -8.19
CA SER A 117 -15.58 -21.42 -8.27
C SER A 117 -14.35 -20.57 -7.93
N VAL A 118 -13.64 -20.93 -6.85
CA VAL A 118 -12.38 -20.27 -6.46
C VAL A 118 -11.31 -20.46 -7.54
N GLU A 119 -11.20 -21.65 -8.12
CA GLU A 119 -10.23 -21.90 -9.18
C GLU A 119 -10.52 -21.07 -10.44
N MET A 120 -11.79 -20.95 -10.82
CA MET A 120 -12.21 -20.08 -11.92
C MET A 120 -11.93 -18.60 -11.63
N MET A 121 -12.18 -18.15 -10.40
CA MET A 121 -11.86 -16.79 -9.96
C MET A 121 -10.36 -16.52 -10.01
N MET A 122 -9.52 -17.44 -9.52
CA MET A 122 -8.06 -17.32 -9.55
C MET A 122 -7.53 -17.25 -10.98
N ARG A 123 -8.04 -18.08 -11.90
CA ARG A 123 -7.68 -17.99 -13.32
C ARG A 123 -8.06 -16.65 -13.93
N SER A 124 -9.27 -16.16 -13.64
CA SER A 124 -9.76 -14.86 -14.13
C SER A 124 -8.93 -13.68 -13.60
N LEU A 125 -8.62 -13.69 -12.30
CA LEU A 125 -7.78 -12.69 -11.65
C LEU A 125 -6.36 -12.69 -12.25
N ASN A 126 -5.76 -13.88 -12.42
CA ASN A 126 -4.45 -13.99 -13.06
C ASN A 126 -4.48 -13.45 -14.50
N GLY A 127 -5.51 -13.79 -15.29
CA GLY A 127 -5.69 -13.25 -16.63
C GLY A 127 -5.80 -11.73 -16.65
N THR A 128 -6.55 -11.15 -15.70
CA THR A 128 -6.72 -9.69 -15.58
C THR A 128 -5.40 -9.01 -15.22
N ILE A 129 -4.64 -9.56 -14.28
CA ILE A 129 -3.32 -9.03 -13.88
C ILE A 129 -2.32 -9.12 -15.04
N GLN A 130 -2.29 -10.24 -15.76
CA GLN A 130 -1.42 -10.39 -16.93
C GLN A 130 -1.77 -9.36 -18.02
N ASN A 131 -3.06 -9.13 -18.27
CA ASN A 131 -3.51 -8.10 -19.21
C ASN A 131 -3.10 -6.69 -18.76
N MET A 132 -3.30 -6.35 -17.47
CA MET A 132 -2.83 -5.07 -16.92
C MET A 132 -1.30 -4.91 -17.03
N THR A 133 -0.55 -5.98 -16.76
CA THR A 133 0.92 -5.98 -16.88
C THR A 133 1.36 -5.76 -18.33
N ALA A 134 0.71 -6.43 -19.28
CA ALA A 134 0.96 -6.24 -20.71
C ALA A 134 0.67 -4.79 -21.16
N LEU A 135 -0.43 -4.19 -20.67
CA LEU A 135 -0.74 -2.79 -20.92
C LEU A 135 0.33 -1.85 -20.33
N SER A 136 0.80 -2.10 -19.10
CA SER A 136 1.88 -1.31 -18.49
C SER A 136 3.17 -1.36 -19.31
N VAL A 137 3.55 -2.54 -19.79
CA VAL A 137 4.69 -2.70 -20.71
C VAL A 137 4.46 -1.92 -22.01
N GLY A 138 3.25 -2.00 -22.58
CA GLY A 138 2.87 -1.24 -23.78
C GLY A 138 2.91 0.28 -23.60
N TYR A 139 2.54 0.79 -22.42
CA TYR A 139 2.68 2.21 -22.09
C TYR A 139 4.13 2.66 -22.02
N ILE A 140 5.00 1.88 -21.39
CA ILE A 140 6.43 2.18 -21.30
C ILE A 140 7.06 2.18 -22.71
N GLN A 141 6.67 1.23 -23.56
CA GLN A 141 7.13 1.15 -24.94
C GLN A 141 6.67 2.37 -25.75
N THR A 142 5.38 2.70 -25.72
CA THR A 142 4.85 3.89 -26.41
C THR A 142 5.53 5.17 -25.93
N TYR A 143 5.77 5.30 -24.62
CA TYR A 143 6.45 6.47 -24.05
C TYR A 143 7.90 6.55 -24.55
N ARG A 144 8.62 5.42 -24.53
CA ARG A 144 9.98 5.34 -25.06
C ARG A 144 10.03 5.75 -26.53
N ASP A 145 9.18 5.16 -27.37
CA ASP A 145 9.16 5.46 -28.80
C ASP A 145 8.82 6.93 -29.07
N SER A 146 7.90 7.50 -28.28
CA SER A 146 7.54 8.93 -28.37
C SER A 146 8.70 9.85 -28.00
N VAL A 147 9.43 9.51 -26.93
CA VAL A 147 10.61 10.28 -26.48
C VAL A 147 11.76 10.14 -27.48
N ASP A 148 12.00 8.93 -28.00
CA ASP A 148 13.03 8.67 -29.01
C ASP A 148 12.74 9.48 -30.30
N SER A 149 11.49 9.44 -30.78
CA SER A 149 11.05 10.24 -31.94
C SER A 149 11.14 11.75 -31.71
N LEU A 150 10.77 12.22 -30.52
CA LEU A 150 10.93 13.64 -30.14
C LEU A 150 12.41 14.03 -30.13
N GLY A 151 13.29 13.17 -29.64
CA GLY A 151 14.74 13.36 -29.64
C GLY A 151 15.29 13.55 -31.06
N GLU A 152 14.89 12.69 -32.00
CA GLU A 152 15.27 12.82 -33.41
C GLU A 152 14.73 14.11 -34.05
N SER A 153 13.48 14.47 -33.77
CA SER A 153 12.85 15.69 -34.28
C SER A 153 13.56 16.96 -33.79
N VAL A 154 13.89 17.01 -32.50
CA VAL A 154 14.63 18.13 -31.90
C VAL A 154 16.06 18.20 -32.46
N ASP A 155 16.75 17.07 -32.64
CA ASP A 155 18.07 17.04 -33.28
C ASP A 155 18.03 17.58 -34.71
N MET A 156 17.02 17.18 -35.50
CA MET A 156 16.81 17.73 -36.84
C MET A 156 16.53 19.24 -36.79
N SER A 157 15.75 19.71 -35.82
CA SER A 157 15.47 21.14 -35.61
C SER A 157 16.75 21.94 -35.29
N ILE A 158 17.62 21.42 -34.42
CA ILE A 158 18.90 22.04 -34.07
C ILE A 158 19.80 22.12 -35.32
N LYS A 159 19.91 21.03 -36.08
CA LYS A 159 20.67 21.02 -37.35
C LYS A 159 20.11 22.01 -38.36
N GLY A 160 18.78 22.09 -38.45
CA GLY A 160 18.06 23.08 -39.26
C GLY A 160 18.40 24.51 -38.85
N MET A 161 18.43 24.80 -37.54
CA MET A 161 18.79 26.10 -36.98
C MET A 161 20.22 26.50 -37.36
N TYR A 162 21.19 25.60 -37.20
CA TYR A 162 22.58 25.87 -37.59
C TYR A 162 22.73 26.09 -39.10
N THR A 163 21.99 25.33 -39.91
CA THR A 163 21.96 25.54 -41.35
C THR A 163 21.39 26.91 -41.69
N LEU A 164 20.28 27.30 -41.06
CA LEU A 164 19.66 28.61 -41.25
C LEU A 164 20.61 29.74 -40.86
N MET A 165 21.30 29.60 -39.73
CA MET A 165 22.28 30.58 -39.25
C MET A 165 23.38 30.82 -40.29
N ALA A 166 23.94 29.75 -40.86
CA ALA A 166 24.95 29.84 -41.91
C ALA A 166 24.40 30.56 -43.17
N ARG A 167 23.13 30.32 -43.53
CA ARG A 167 22.49 31.01 -44.66
C ARG A 167 22.24 32.49 -44.38
N CYS A 168 21.90 32.85 -43.14
CA CYS A 168 21.79 34.26 -42.75
C CYS A 168 23.14 34.99 -42.85
N GLU A 169 24.23 34.37 -42.41
CA GLU A 169 25.57 34.94 -42.54
C GLU A 169 26.02 35.08 -44.01
N GLU A 170 25.70 34.10 -44.84
CA GLU A 170 25.95 34.15 -46.28
C GLU A 170 25.15 35.28 -46.95
N LEU A 171 23.87 35.41 -46.60
CA LEU A 171 23.00 36.48 -47.08
C LEU A 171 23.53 37.86 -46.69
N ASP A 172 23.90 38.05 -45.41
CA ASP A 172 24.45 39.31 -44.92
C ASP A 172 25.72 39.72 -45.68
N ARG A 173 26.62 38.76 -45.93
CA ARG A 173 27.82 38.99 -46.74
C ARG A 173 27.49 39.36 -48.18
N SER A 174 26.47 38.73 -48.77
CA SER A 174 26.00 39.04 -50.12
C SER A 174 25.32 40.41 -50.24
N MET A 175 24.81 40.97 -49.14
CA MET A 175 24.18 42.29 -49.11
C MET A 175 25.17 43.46 -49.00
N GLN A 176 26.44 43.21 -48.63
CA GLN A 176 27.45 44.28 -48.49
C GLN A 176 27.56 45.23 -49.70
N PRO A 177 27.54 44.78 -50.97
CA PRO A 177 27.58 45.67 -52.14
C PRO A 177 26.36 46.59 -52.26
N ILE A 178 25.20 46.17 -51.74
CA ILE A 178 23.97 46.98 -51.76
C ILE A 178 24.16 48.21 -50.87
N HIS A 179 24.79 48.06 -49.71
CA HIS A 179 25.11 49.19 -48.83
C HIS A 179 26.08 50.18 -49.50
N THR A 180 27.07 49.67 -50.23
CA THR A 180 27.99 50.51 -51.02
C THR A 180 27.26 51.27 -52.13
N LEU A 181 26.41 50.58 -52.89
CA LEU A 181 25.59 51.21 -53.95
C LEU A 181 24.69 52.31 -53.37
N ALA A 182 24.07 52.07 -52.22
CA ALA A 182 23.25 53.06 -51.53
C ALA A 182 24.05 54.30 -51.07
N ALA A 183 25.34 54.15 -50.75
CA ALA A 183 26.22 55.28 -50.48
C ALA A 183 26.51 56.08 -51.76
N GLN A 184 26.88 55.40 -52.85
CA GLN A 184 27.16 56.03 -54.14
C GLN A 184 25.95 56.83 -54.67
N ILE A 185 24.75 56.27 -54.58
CA ILE A 185 23.52 56.97 -54.98
C ILE A 185 23.31 58.24 -54.14
N ARG A 186 23.56 58.19 -52.83
CA ARG A 186 23.46 59.37 -51.96
C ARG A 186 24.50 60.42 -52.32
N ASP A 187 25.71 60.03 -52.68
CA ASP A 187 26.75 60.94 -53.11
C ASP A 187 26.39 61.62 -54.43
N ILE A 188 25.92 60.86 -55.43
CA ILE A 188 25.40 61.40 -56.70
C ILE A 188 24.30 62.42 -56.42
N LYS A 189 23.33 62.09 -55.56
CA LYS A 189 22.28 63.02 -55.18
C LYS A 189 22.83 64.33 -54.61
N ARG A 190 23.79 64.27 -53.67
CA ARG A 190 24.41 65.49 -53.11
C ARG A 190 25.12 66.32 -54.17
N THR A 191 25.82 65.68 -55.11
CA THR A 191 26.46 66.41 -56.22
C THR A 191 25.44 67.07 -57.14
N LEU A 192 24.32 66.40 -57.39
CA LEU A 192 23.21 66.94 -58.17
C LEU A 192 22.59 68.16 -57.48
N ASP A 193 22.33 68.06 -56.17
CA ASP A 193 21.77 69.15 -55.36
C ASP A 193 22.70 70.39 -55.37
N ALA A 194 24.02 70.18 -55.28
CA ALA A 194 25.01 71.25 -55.35
C ALA A 194 25.04 71.95 -56.72
N LEU A 195 24.95 71.17 -57.81
CA LEU A 195 24.85 71.72 -59.17
C LEU A 195 23.55 72.53 -59.33
N GLU A 196 22.43 72.02 -58.83
CA GLU A 196 21.15 72.72 -58.86
C GLU A 196 21.21 74.07 -58.12
N ALA A 197 21.93 74.14 -57.00
CA ALA A 197 22.12 75.38 -56.25
C ALA A 197 22.99 76.43 -56.96
N ILE A 198 23.90 76.01 -57.86
CA ILE A 198 24.73 76.92 -58.68
C ILE A 198 23.95 77.43 -59.90
N CYS A 199 23.01 76.63 -60.41
CA CYS A 199 22.20 76.98 -61.59
C CYS A 199 20.91 77.75 -61.25
N LYS A 200 20.58 77.91 -59.97
CA LYS A 200 19.50 78.79 -59.47
C LYS A 200 20.04 80.19 -59.19
#